data_AF-A0A957II61-F1
#
_entry.id   AF-A0A957II61-F1
#
_cell.length_a   1.000
_cell.length_b   1.000
_cell.length_c   1.000
_cell.angle_alpha   90.00
_cell.angle_beta   90.00
_cell.angle_gamma   90.00
#
_symmetry.space_group_name_H-M   'P 1'
#
loop_
_entity.id
_entity.type
_entity.pdbx_description
1 polymer ?
#
loop_
_entity_poly.entity_id
_entity_poly.type
_entity_poly.pdbx_seq_one_letter_code
_entity_poly.pdbx_strand_id
1 'polypeptide(L)'
;ESWVNEWVTHLTNEFGTAANGGVTYYALDNEPMLWNSTHRDVYPDPLTYDELLARTVAYAAAIKQADPSANTLGPVLWGWTAYFYSAADVASGGSFWLNPPDRLAHGDMPLVEWYLQQLATYEQNNGTRLLDYLDLHFYPQQSGVALSTAGGDATQALRLRSTRALWDPTYVDESWINEPVELIPRMHDWVNTYYPGTKLAITEYNWGGLEHINGALAQADVLGIFGQQQVDLATLWAPPANSDPGAFAFRMYLNYDGSGSAFGNLSLPASSSNVDQISVFAARRSSDLALTIMVVNKSGQPLTSNIMLNGFAGGTAEVYQYASSNLSQITQQPNVIVPASSFSATFPADSITLFEIANGDVTQTFLPLVNK
;
A
#
# COMPACT_ATOMS: atom_id res chain seq x y z
N GLU A 1 -13.90 1.95 -28.63
CA GLU A 1 -13.81 3.06 -27.65
C GLU A 1 -13.33 4.39 -28.25
N SER A 2 -14.06 4.98 -29.21
CA SER A 2 -13.67 6.29 -29.79
C SER A 2 -13.74 7.43 -28.77
N TRP A 3 -14.73 7.40 -27.88
CA TRP A 3 -14.93 8.42 -26.86
C TRP A 3 -13.77 8.49 -25.84
N VAL A 4 -13.11 7.37 -25.51
CA VAL A 4 -11.95 7.37 -24.61
C VAL A 4 -10.77 8.07 -25.27
N ASN A 5 -10.52 7.78 -26.54
CA ASN A 5 -9.48 8.49 -27.28
C ASN A 5 -9.76 10.00 -27.33
N GLU A 6 -11.01 10.40 -27.59
CA GLU A 6 -11.42 11.81 -27.59
C GLU A 6 -11.25 12.46 -26.20
N TRP A 7 -11.60 11.75 -25.13
CA TRP A 7 -11.46 12.26 -23.77
C TRP A 7 -9.99 12.43 -23.37
N VAL A 8 -9.16 11.43 -23.61
CA VAL A 8 -7.71 11.52 -23.33
C VAL A 8 -7.08 12.59 -24.19
N THR A 9 -7.46 12.71 -25.47
CA THR A 9 -6.98 13.79 -26.35
C THR A 9 -7.34 15.17 -25.80
N HIS A 10 -8.56 15.34 -25.30
CA HIS A 10 -8.97 16.58 -24.63
C HIS A 10 -8.05 16.87 -23.43
N LEU A 11 -7.82 15.90 -22.55
CA LEU A 11 -6.93 16.07 -21.40
C LEU A 11 -5.49 16.41 -21.82
N THR A 12 -4.96 15.77 -22.86
CA THR A 12 -3.61 16.08 -23.37
C THR A 12 -3.51 17.47 -23.98
N ASN A 13 -4.59 17.98 -24.59
CA ASN A 13 -4.62 19.33 -25.13
C ASN A 13 -4.67 20.40 -24.03
N GLU A 14 -5.38 20.13 -22.94
CA GLU A 14 -5.52 21.07 -21.82
C GLU A 14 -4.29 21.05 -20.89
N PHE A 15 -3.75 19.87 -20.57
CA PHE A 15 -2.73 19.70 -19.53
C PHE A 15 -1.36 19.23 -20.05
N GLY A 16 -1.24 18.96 -21.36
CA GLY A 16 -0.09 18.26 -21.93
C GLY A 16 -0.19 16.74 -21.76
N THR A 17 0.69 16.01 -22.43
CA THR A 17 0.83 14.56 -22.21
C THR A 17 1.41 14.25 -20.84
N ALA A 18 1.27 13.01 -20.35
CA ALA A 18 1.87 12.56 -19.11
C ALA A 18 3.39 12.84 -19.04
N ALA A 19 4.12 12.60 -20.14
CA ALA A 19 5.55 12.93 -20.24
C ALA A 19 5.87 14.43 -20.08
N ASN A 20 4.90 15.30 -20.27
CA ASN A 20 5.03 16.75 -20.15
C ASN A 20 4.31 17.33 -18.92
N GLY A 21 4.02 16.49 -17.92
CA GLY A 21 3.40 16.90 -16.65
C GLY A 21 1.87 16.92 -16.65
N GLY A 22 1.23 16.37 -17.68
CA GLY A 22 -0.21 16.21 -17.76
C GLY A 22 -0.75 15.05 -16.92
N VAL A 23 -1.99 14.66 -17.21
CA VAL A 23 -2.66 13.54 -16.50
C VAL A 23 -1.87 12.26 -16.71
N THR A 24 -1.32 11.74 -15.62
CA THR A 24 -0.33 10.65 -15.64
C THR A 24 -0.94 9.25 -15.49
N TYR A 25 -2.10 9.15 -14.83
CA TYR A 25 -2.67 7.87 -14.38
C TYR A 25 -4.12 7.75 -14.86
N TYR A 26 -4.45 6.61 -15.47
CA TYR A 26 -5.80 6.26 -15.91
C TYR A 26 -6.16 4.87 -15.39
N ALA A 27 -7.11 4.81 -14.45
CA ALA A 27 -7.66 3.54 -13.99
C ALA A 27 -8.63 2.97 -15.03
N LEU A 28 -8.54 1.66 -15.27
CA LEU A 28 -9.42 0.93 -16.17
C LEU A 28 -10.71 0.55 -15.42
N ASP A 29 -11.56 1.56 -15.21
CA ASP A 29 -12.81 1.49 -14.43
C ASP A 29 -12.56 1.23 -12.93
N ASN A 30 -13.49 0.57 -12.23
CA ASN A 30 -13.43 0.31 -10.78
C ASN A 30 -14.21 -0.96 -10.39
N GLU A 31 -13.55 -1.87 -9.68
CA GLU A 31 -14.13 -3.07 -9.06
C GLU A 31 -15.02 -3.90 -10.01
N PRO A 32 -14.50 -4.35 -11.16
CA PRO A 32 -15.30 -4.90 -12.25
C PRO A 32 -16.11 -6.16 -11.90
N MET A 33 -15.65 -6.93 -10.92
CA MET A 33 -16.41 -8.07 -10.38
C MET A 33 -17.71 -7.66 -9.68
N LEU A 34 -17.82 -6.42 -9.19
CA LEU A 34 -18.99 -5.90 -8.49
C LEU A 34 -19.95 -5.13 -9.41
N TRP A 35 -19.65 -4.97 -10.70
CA TRP A 35 -20.52 -4.22 -11.63
C TRP A 35 -21.99 -4.69 -11.60
N ASN A 36 -22.22 -6.00 -11.57
CA ASN A 36 -23.57 -6.59 -11.49
C ASN A 36 -24.30 -6.41 -10.16
N SER A 37 -23.63 -5.84 -9.17
CA SER A 37 -24.20 -5.47 -7.87
C SER A 37 -24.23 -3.94 -7.71
N THR A 38 -23.07 -3.30 -7.72
CA THR A 38 -22.89 -1.85 -7.48
C THR A 38 -23.51 -1.01 -8.60
N HIS A 39 -23.40 -1.46 -9.85
CA HIS A 39 -23.86 -0.76 -11.05
C HIS A 39 -24.88 -1.61 -11.82
N ARG A 40 -25.74 -2.34 -11.10
CA ARG A 40 -26.71 -3.29 -11.67
C ARG A 40 -27.62 -2.68 -12.74
N ASP A 41 -27.90 -1.39 -12.66
CA ASP A 41 -28.69 -0.66 -13.66
C ASP A 41 -27.95 -0.45 -14.99
N VAL A 42 -26.62 -0.41 -14.97
CA VAL A 42 -25.75 -0.24 -16.14
C VAL A 42 -25.27 -1.59 -16.68
N TYR A 43 -24.83 -2.48 -15.80
CA TYR A 43 -24.23 -3.77 -16.18
C TYR A 43 -24.74 -4.87 -15.23
N PRO A 44 -25.90 -5.49 -15.50
CA PRO A 44 -26.51 -6.49 -14.62
C PRO A 44 -25.91 -7.90 -14.75
N ASP A 45 -25.18 -8.18 -15.82
CA ASP A 45 -24.67 -9.51 -16.13
C ASP A 45 -23.36 -9.79 -15.37
N PRO A 46 -23.10 -11.03 -14.92
CA PRO A 46 -21.85 -11.35 -14.25
C PRO A 46 -20.67 -11.35 -15.24
N LEU A 47 -19.71 -10.45 -15.01
CA LEU A 47 -18.48 -10.32 -15.81
C LEU A 47 -17.62 -11.59 -15.79
N THR A 48 -17.08 -11.95 -16.95
CA THR A 48 -16.15 -13.09 -17.16
C THR A 48 -14.69 -12.66 -17.28
N TYR A 49 -13.76 -13.61 -17.24
CA TYR A 49 -12.33 -13.41 -17.54
C TYR A 49 -12.13 -12.78 -18.92
N ASP A 50 -12.72 -13.41 -19.95
CA ASP A 50 -12.60 -12.98 -21.34
C ASP A 50 -13.15 -11.56 -21.55
N GLU A 51 -14.29 -11.22 -20.95
CA GLU A 51 -14.87 -9.89 -21.11
C GLU A 51 -14.04 -8.81 -20.39
N LEU A 52 -13.53 -9.11 -19.18
CA LEU A 52 -12.63 -8.21 -18.47
C LEU A 52 -11.39 -7.90 -19.31
N LEU A 53 -10.77 -8.92 -19.91
CA LEU A 53 -9.61 -8.76 -20.78
C LEU A 53 -9.97 -7.96 -22.04
N ALA A 54 -11.06 -8.30 -22.72
CA ALA A 54 -11.48 -7.62 -23.94
C ALA A 54 -11.69 -6.12 -23.71
N ARG A 55 -12.35 -5.74 -22.60
CA ARG A 55 -12.54 -4.35 -22.19
C ARG A 55 -11.21 -3.68 -21.86
N THR A 56 -10.38 -4.32 -21.04
CA THR A 56 -9.03 -3.83 -20.70
C THR A 56 -8.24 -3.49 -21.96
N VAL A 57 -8.16 -4.43 -22.92
CA VAL A 57 -7.41 -4.23 -24.16
C VAL A 57 -7.99 -3.05 -24.96
N ALA A 58 -9.31 -2.99 -25.11
CA ALA A 58 -9.95 -1.94 -25.89
C ALA A 58 -9.73 -0.53 -25.29
N TYR A 59 -9.89 -0.38 -23.97
CA TYR A 59 -9.76 0.90 -23.28
C TYR A 59 -8.29 1.33 -23.11
N ALA A 60 -7.42 0.41 -22.68
CA ALA A 60 -6.01 0.72 -22.51
C ALA A 60 -5.33 1.06 -23.85
N ALA A 61 -5.66 0.34 -24.94
CA ALA A 61 -5.12 0.67 -26.26
C ALA A 61 -5.56 2.05 -26.74
N ALA A 62 -6.82 2.44 -26.49
CA ALA A 62 -7.32 3.77 -26.82
C ALA A 62 -6.60 4.88 -26.03
N ILE A 63 -6.33 4.64 -24.73
CA ILE A 63 -5.52 5.54 -23.88
C ILE A 63 -4.11 5.67 -24.44
N LYS A 64 -3.42 4.55 -24.68
CA LYS A 64 -2.04 4.53 -25.20
C LYS A 64 -1.91 5.13 -26.60
N GLN A 65 -2.97 5.06 -27.41
CA GLN A 65 -3.01 5.72 -28.72
C GLN A 65 -3.08 7.24 -28.60
N ALA A 66 -3.85 7.77 -27.64
CA ALA A 66 -3.97 9.20 -27.41
C ALA A 66 -2.75 9.76 -26.66
N ASP A 67 -2.26 9.04 -25.65
CA ASP A 67 -1.05 9.38 -24.89
C ASP A 67 -0.22 8.11 -24.59
N PRO A 68 0.83 7.83 -25.41
CA PRO A 68 1.71 6.69 -25.17
C PRO A 68 2.50 6.77 -23.86
N SER A 69 2.58 7.94 -23.22
CA SER A 69 3.32 8.17 -21.98
C SER A 69 2.46 8.05 -20.71
N ALA A 70 1.14 7.94 -20.85
CA ALA A 70 0.23 7.76 -19.73
C ALA A 70 0.38 6.36 -19.10
N ASN A 71 0.18 6.25 -17.79
CA ASN A 71 0.18 4.98 -17.07
C ASN A 71 -1.26 4.46 -16.87
N THR A 72 -1.50 3.20 -17.17
CA THR A 72 -2.77 2.51 -16.93
C THR A 72 -2.71 1.66 -15.67
N LEU A 73 -3.83 1.65 -14.93
CA LEU A 73 -4.01 0.88 -13.69
C LEU A 73 -5.17 -0.11 -13.89
N GLY A 74 -4.97 -1.37 -13.51
CA GLY A 74 -6.01 -2.39 -13.65
C GLY A 74 -5.65 -3.70 -12.95
N PRO A 75 -6.65 -4.58 -12.69
CA PRO A 75 -8.06 -4.41 -13.02
C PRO A 75 -8.88 -3.67 -11.95
N VAL A 76 -8.24 -3.08 -10.93
CA VAL A 76 -8.91 -2.30 -9.86
C VAL A 76 -9.85 -3.19 -9.04
N LEU A 77 -9.36 -4.34 -8.58
CA LEU A 77 -10.19 -5.39 -7.96
C LEU A 77 -10.50 -5.11 -6.48
N TRP A 78 -11.75 -5.33 -6.06
CA TRP A 78 -12.27 -4.93 -4.74
C TRP A 78 -11.66 -5.62 -3.52
N GLY A 79 -11.09 -6.82 -3.68
CA GLY A 79 -10.59 -7.59 -2.53
C GLY A 79 -10.37 -9.08 -2.80
N TRP A 80 -10.08 -9.82 -1.73
CA TRP A 80 -9.57 -11.19 -1.75
C TRP A 80 -10.21 -12.11 -2.79
N THR A 81 -11.53 -12.25 -2.79
CA THR A 81 -12.23 -13.14 -3.73
C THR A 81 -11.98 -12.76 -5.18
N ALA A 82 -11.98 -11.46 -5.50
CA ALA A 82 -11.79 -10.98 -6.87
C ALA A 82 -10.39 -11.24 -7.40
N TYR A 83 -9.38 -11.42 -6.53
CA TYR A 83 -8.03 -11.74 -6.99
C TYR A 83 -7.98 -13.11 -7.69
N PHE A 84 -8.91 -14.01 -7.35
CA PHE A 84 -8.89 -15.40 -7.78
C PHE A 84 -10.07 -15.80 -8.69
N TYR A 85 -11.20 -15.09 -8.64
CA TYR A 85 -12.44 -15.50 -9.30
C TYR A 85 -13.13 -14.32 -10.00
N SER A 86 -13.90 -14.61 -11.04
CA SER A 86 -14.74 -13.61 -11.71
C SER A 86 -16.15 -13.55 -11.12
N ALA A 87 -16.94 -12.56 -11.57
CA ALA A 87 -18.34 -12.48 -11.18
C ALA A 87 -19.14 -13.67 -11.74
N ALA A 88 -18.76 -14.20 -12.91
CA ALA A 88 -19.35 -15.39 -13.51
C ALA A 88 -19.12 -16.65 -12.67
N ASP A 89 -17.98 -16.77 -12.00
CA ASP A 89 -17.76 -17.86 -11.04
C ASP A 89 -18.76 -17.80 -9.89
N VAL A 90 -18.88 -16.62 -9.26
CA VAL A 90 -19.75 -16.39 -8.10
C VAL A 90 -21.23 -16.54 -8.44
N ALA A 91 -21.63 -16.22 -9.66
CA ALA A 91 -23.02 -16.31 -10.12
C ALA A 91 -23.60 -17.75 -10.05
N SER A 92 -22.74 -18.78 -10.00
CA SER A 92 -23.17 -20.17 -9.79
C SER A 92 -23.77 -20.42 -8.39
N GLY A 93 -23.49 -19.53 -7.43
CA GLY A 93 -24.02 -19.59 -6.06
C GLY A 93 -23.47 -20.76 -5.23
N GLY A 94 -23.95 -20.86 -3.99
CA GLY A 94 -23.52 -21.91 -3.06
C GLY A 94 -22.00 -21.90 -2.82
N SER A 95 -21.39 -23.08 -2.79
CA SER A 95 -19.93 -23.24 -2.66
C SER A 95 -19.25 -23.13 -4.03
N PHE A 96 -19.44 -22.01 -4.72
CA PHE A 96 -18.93 -21.79 -6.08
C PHE A 96 -17.42 -22.06 -6.21
N TRP A 97 -16.65 -21.78 -5.14
CA TRP A 97 -15.21 -21.99 -5.08
C TRP A 97 -14.78 -23.46 -5.23
N LEU A 98 -15.70 -24.43 -5.06
CA LEU A 98 -15.43 -25.85 -5.32
C LEU A 98 -15.57 -26.23 -6.79
N ASN A 99 -16.29 -25.43 -7.58
CA ASN A 99 -16.50 -25.65 -9.01
C ASN A 99 -16.71 -24.30 -9.72
N PRO A 100 -15.67 -23.45 -9.81
CA PRO A 100 -15.76 -22.11 -10.39
C PRO A 100 -15.76 -22.22 -11.92
N PRO A 101 -16.91 -22.10 -12.61
CA PRO A 101 -17.02 -22.48 -14.02
C PRO A 101 -16.14 -21.66 -14.98
N ASP A 102 -15.97 -20.37 -14.72
CA ASP A 102 -15.20 -19.47 -15.57
C ASP A 102 -13.72 -19.70 -15.34
N ARG A 103 -13.26 -19.75 -14.08
CA ARG A 103 -11.88 -20.10 -13.75
C ARG A 103 -11.48 -21.48 -14.31
N LEU A 104 -12.34 -22.50 -14.19
CA LEU A 104 -12.07 -23.84 -14.75
C LEU A 104 -11.99 -23.82 -16.28
N ALA A 105 -12.75 -22.95 -16.96
CA ALA A 105 -12.64 -22.76 -18.41
C ALA A 105 -11.30 -22.13 -18.82
N HIS A 106 -10.61 -21.47 -17.90
CA HIS A 106 -9.30 -20.81 -18.09
C HIS A 106 -8.14 -21.62 -17.49
N GLY A 107 -8.27 -22.96 -17.44
CA GLY A 107 -7.20 -23.85 -16.96
C GLY A 107 -7.02 -23.83 -15.44
N ASP A 108 -8.06 -23.42 -14.70
CA ASP A 108 -8.07 -23.28 -13.25
C ASP A 108 -7.08 -22.23 -12.69
N MET A 109 -6.68 -21.28 -13.54
CA MET A 109 -5.76 -20.21 -13.20
C MET A 109 -6.48 -19.08 -12.45
N PRO A 110 -5.93 -18.56 -11.32
CA PRO A 110 -6.45 -17.37 -10.66
C PRO A 110 -6.61 -16.17 -11.59
N LEU A 111 -7.65 -15.36 -11.35
CA LEU A 111 -8.00 -14.23 -12.22
C LEU A 111 -6.83 -13.27 -12.45
N VAL A 112 -6.15 -12.82 -11.38
CA VAL A 112 -5.03 -11.88 -11.51
C VAL A 112 -3.87 -12.49 -12.31
N GLU A 113 -3.52 -13.75 -12.04
CA GLU A 113 -2.44 -14.45 -12.74
C GLU A 113 -2.75 -14.59 -14.23
N TRP A 114 -3.97 -15.01 -14.57
CA TRP A 114 -4.42 -15.14 -15.95
C TRP A 114 -4.44 -13.79 -16.65
N TYR A 115 -4.99 -12.74 -16.01
CA TYR A 115 -5.07 -11.39 -16.55
C TYR A 115 -3.68 -10.83 -16.90
N LEU A 116 -2.70 -10.98 -16.00
CA LEU A 116 -1.31 -10.59 -16.24
C LEU A 116 -0.71 -11.39 -17.41
N GLN A 117 -0.89 -12.70 -17.45
CA GLN A 117 -0.37 -13.54 -18.54
C GLN A 117 -0.93 -13.13 -19.92
N GLN A 118 -2.23 -12.84 -19.99
CA GLN A 118 -2.87 -12.45 -21.24
C GLN A 118 -2.38 -11.08 -21.74
N LEU A 119 -2.19 -10.12 -20.85
CA LEU A 119 -1.69 -8.80 -21.24
C LEU A 119 -0.18 -8.82 -21.56
N ALA A 120 0.59 -9.72 -20.96
CA ALA A 120 1.98 -9.96 -21.36
C ALA A 120 2.05 -10.57 -22.77
N THR A 121 1.14 -11.50 -23.08
CA THR A 121 0.98 -12.07 -24.43
C THR A 121 0.58 -10.99 -25.44
N TYR A 122 -0.30 -10.06 -25.05
CA TYR A 122 -0.65 -8.91 -25.88
C TYR A 122 0.59 -8.04 -26.18
N GLU A 123 1.38 -7.67 -25.17
CA GLU A 123 2.58 -6.85 -25.35
C GLU A 123 3.59 -7.54 -26.28
N GLN A 124 3.83 -8.84 -26.11
CA GLN A 124 4.74 -9.60 -26.97
C GLN A 124 4.31 -9.57 -28.45
N ASN A 125 3.00 -9.62 -28.71
CA ASN A 125 2.46 -9.65 -30.07
C ASN A 125 2.32 -8.26 -30.72
N ASN A 126 2.17 -7.20 -29.92
CA ASN A 126 1.83 -5.86 -30.41
C ASN A 126 2.91 -4.80 -30.14
N GLY A 127 3.89 -5.09 -29.28
CA GLY A 127 4.97 -4.17 -28.91
C GLY A 127 4.55 -3.02 -27.98
N THR A 128 3.34 -3.08 -27.41
CA THR A 128 2.78 -2.03 -26.55
C THR A 128 2.30 -2.62 -25.23
N ARG A 129 2.82 -2.09 -24.12
CA ARG A 129 2.32 -2.36 -22.77
C ARG A 129 0.97 -1.69 -22.55
N LEU A 130 -0.02 -2.47 -22.15
CA LEU A 130 -1.37 -1.98 -21.84
C LEU A 130 -1.67 -1.90 -20.34
N LEU A 131 -0.79 -2.45 -19.50
CA LEU A 131 -0.91 -2.39 -18.05
C LEU A 131 0.43 -1.97 -17.45
N ASP A 132 0.45 -0.78 -16.86
CA ASP A 132 1.63 -0.25 -16.18
C ASP A 132 1.61 -0.60 -14.69
N TYR A 133 0.43 -0.63 -14.06
CA TYR A 133 0.26 -0.99 -12.65
C TYR A 133 -0.79 -2.10 -12.48
N LEU A 134 -0.41 -3.18 -11.82
CA LEU A 134 -1.36 -4.12 -11.20
C LEU A 134 -2.01 -3.40 -10.03
N ASP A 135 -3.30 -3.16 -10.14
CA ASP A 135 -4.07 -2.38 -9.17
C ASP A 135 -5.11 -3.22 -8.44
N LEU A 136 -4.98 -3.30 -7.10
CA LEU A 136 -5.85 -4.05 -6.21
C LEU A 136 -6.28 -3.18 -5.03
N HIS A 137 -7.57 -3.23 -4.68
CA HIS A 137 -8.06 -2.65 -3.44
C HIS A 137 -7.86 -3.62 -2.29
N PHE A 138 -7.60 -3.11 -1.09
CA PHE A 138 -7.46 -3.92 0.11
C PHE A 138 -8.12 -3.28 1.34
N TYR A 139 -9.18 -3.93 1.82
CA TYR A 139 -9.80 -3.60 3.10
C TYR A 139 -9.65 -4.78 4.07
N PRO A 140 -9.17 -4.56 5.31
CA PRO A 140 -9.09 -5.63 6.31
C PRO A 140 -10.47 -6.23 6.56
N GLN A 141 -10.59 -7.55 6.42
CA GLN A 141 -11.87 -8.28 6.49
C GLN A 141 -12.35 -8.57 7.91
N GLN A 142 -11.58 -8.14 8.91
CA GLN A 142 -11.92 -8.27 10.31
C GLN A 142 -13.12 -7.38 10.69
N SER A 143 -14.04 -7.96 11.48
CA SER A 143 -15.26 -7.27 11.88
C SER A 143 -14.98 -5.95 12.61
N GLY A 144 -15.54 -4.86 12.10
CA GLY A 144 -15.41 -3.52 12.68
C GLY A 144 -14.05 -2.85 12.50
N VAL A 145 -13.16 -3.39 11.65
CA VAL A 145 -11.85 -2.78 11.37
C VAL A 145 -11.97 -1.79 10.21
N ALA A 146 -12.16 -2.27 8.98
CA ALA A 146 -12.21 -1.43 7.78
C ALA A 146 -13.33 -0.38 7.86
N LEU A 147 -13.02 0.85 7.44
CA LEU A 147 -14.00 1.95 7.28
C LEU A 147 -14.87 2.24 8.52
N SER A 148 -14.41 1.81 9.68
CA SER A 148 -15.15 1.86 10.95
C SER A 148 -14.43 2.77 11.93
N THR A 149 -15.12 3.23 12.97
CA THR A 149 -14.47 3.91 14.10
C THR A 149 -13.56 2.95 14.86
N ALA A 150 -12.75 3.47 15.79
CA ALA A 150 -11.73 2.72 16.50
C ALA A 150 -12.29 1.49 17.24
N GLY A 151 -13.54 1.57 17.72
CA GLY A 151 -14.18 0.51 18.49
C GLY A 151 -13.52 0.29 19.85
N GLY A 152 -13.78 -0.86 20.47
CA GLY A 152 -13.19 -1.25 21.75
C GLY A 152 -11.80 -1.86 21.63
N ASP A 153 -11.16 -2.11 22.76
CA ASP A 153 -9.77 -2.59 22.86
C ASP A 153 -9.48 -3.82 21.99
N ALA A 154 -10.42 -4.75 21.87
CA ALA A 154 -10.27 -5.95 21.03
C ALA A 154 -10.16 -5.60 19.53
N THR A 155 -11.01 -4.69 19.04
CA THR A 155 -10.97 -4.19 17.66
C THR A 155 -9.72 -3.36 17.41
N GLN A 156 -9.33 -2.53 18.39
CA GLN A 156 -8.13 -1.71 18.30
C GLN A 156 -6.86 -2.56 18.22
N ALA A 157 -6.75 -3.59 19.06
CA ALA A 157 -5.66 -4.55 18.99
C ALA A 157 -5.68 -5.33 17.66
N LEU A 158 -6.86 -5.62 17.11
CA LEU A 158 -6.99 -6.36 15.85
C LEU A 158 -6.56 -5.52 14.66
N ARG A 159 -6.94 -4.24 14.64
CA ARG A 159 -6.53 -3.25 13.65
C ARG A 159 -5.00 -3.15 13.54
N LEU A 160 -4.30 -3.14 14.67
CA LEU A 160 -2.84 -2.97 14.72
C LEU A 160 -2.05 -4.20 14.26
N ARG A 161 -2.58 -5.41 14.48
CA ARG A 161 -1.93 -6.65 14.05
C ARG A 161 -2.34 -7.08 12.64
N SER A 162 -3.52 -6.71 12.17
CA SER A 162 -3.97 -7.08 10.83
C SER A 162 -3.23 -6.37 9.69
N THR A 163 -2.45 -5.32 9.97
CA THR A 163 -1.51 -4.74 8.99
C THR A 163 -0.50 -5.77 8.46
N ARG A 164 -0.23 -6.83 9.24
CA ARG A 164 0.60 -7.97 8.83
C ARG A 164 0.05 -8.71 7.61
N ALA A 165 -1.25 -8.65 7.33
CA ALA A 165 -1.85 -9.21 6.12
C ALA A 165 -1.21 -8.68 4.82
N LEU A 166 -0.59 -7.49 4.87
CA LEU A 166 0.09 -6.89 3.73
C LEU A 166 1.42 -7.57 3.36
N TRP A 167 2.10 -8.25 4.29
CA TRP A 167 3.49 -8.66 4.07
C TRP A 167 3.94 -9.95 4.76
N ASP A 168 3.27 -10.37 5.85
CA ASP A 168 3.77 -11.43 6.72
C ASP A 168 3.19 -12.80 6.32
N PRO A 169 3.99 -13.74 5.78
CA PRO A 169 3.52 -15.07 5.41
C PRO A 169 3.12 -15.95 6.61
N THR A 170 3.46 -15.54 7.83
CA THR A 170 3.13 -16.26 9.06
C THR A 170 1.86 -15.77 9.74
N TYR A 171 1.30 -14.64 9.30
CA TYR A 171 0.05 -14.11 9.82
C TYR A 171 -1.14 -14.74 9.08
N VAL A 172 -1.89 -15.58 9.78
CA VAL A 172 -3.18 -16.10 9.29
C VAL A 172 -4.24 -15.03 9.52
N ASP A 173 -4.91 -14.60 8.46
CA ASP A 173 -5.88 -13.51 8.56
C ASP A 173 -7.06 -13.87 9.47
N GLU A 174 -7.26 -13.10 10.54
CA GLU A 174 -8.31 -13.32 11.56
C GLU A 174 -9.72 -12.93 11.07
N SER A 175 -10.10 -13.37 9.88
CA SER A 175 -11.39 -13.14 9.25
C SER A 175 -11.93 -14.42 8.59
N TRP A 176 -12.91 -14.28 7.71
CA TRP A 176 -13.39 -15.38 6.88
C TRP A 176 -12.32 -15.91 5.91
N ILE A 177 -11.28 -15.12 5.60
CA ILE A 177 -10.16 -15.54 4.75
C ILE A 177 -9.39 -16.71 5.41
N ASN A 178 -9.02 -16.56 6.70
CA ASN A 178 -8.43 -17.63 7.51
C ASN A 178 -7.21 -18.34 6.88
N GLU A 179 -6.41 -17.59 6.13
CA GLU A 179 -5.13 -18.02 5.53
C GLU A 179 -4.16 -16.84 5.41
N PRO A 180 -2.86 -17.08 5.16
CA PRO A 180 -1.91 -16.01 4.92
C PRO A 180 -2.22 -15.23 3.64
N VAL A 181 -2.61 -13.96 3.81
CA VAL A 181 -2.88 -13.04 2.69
C VAL A 181 -1.58 -12.65 1.99
N GLU A 182 -0.58 -12.20 2.76
CA GLU A 182 0.75 -11.76 2.29
C GLU A 182 0.67 -10.90 1.02
N LEU A 183 -0.22 -9.90 1.03
CA LEU A 183 -0.72 -9.25 -0.20
C LEU A 183 0.40 -8.76 -1.11
N ILE A 184 1.34 -7.96 -0.59
CA ILE A 184 2.35 -7.30 -1.40
C ILE A 184 3.39 -8.30 -1.93
N PRO A 185 3.95 -9.23 -1.11
CA PRO A 185 4.73 -10.35 -1.64
C PRO A 185 4.01 -11.14 -2.74
N ARG A 186 2.73 -11.48 -2.53
CA ARG A 186 1.91 -12.19 -3.51
C ARG A 186 1.76 -11.42 -4.82
N MET A 187 1.52 -10.11 -4.75
CA MET A 187 1.46 -9.23 -5.92
C MET A 187 2.78 -9.21 -6.69
N HIS A 188 3.92 -9.10 -5.99
CA HIS A 188 5.25 -9.17 -6.62
C HIS A 188 5.47 -10.52 -7.30
N ASP A 189 5.11 -11.62 -6.65
CA ASP A 189 5.26 -12.97 -7.23
C ASP A 189 4.41 -13.13 -8.50
N TRP A 190 3.17 -12.66 -8.49
CA TRP A 190 2.30 -12.67 -9.67
C TRP A 190 2.88 -11.84 -10.81
N VAL A 191 3.32 -10.61 -10.54
CA VAL A 191 3.94 -9.73 -11.54
C VAL A 191 5.23 -10.35 -12.10
N ASN A 192 6.13 -10.81 -11.23
CA ASN A 192 7.41 -11.38 -11.64
C ASN A 192 7.26 -12.66 -12.45
N THR A 193 6.17 -13.41 -12.23
CA THR A 193 5.89 -14.65 -12.96
C THR A 193 5.18 -14.39 -14.28
N TYR A 194 4.15 -13.55 -14.30
CA TYR A 194 3.22 -13.47 -15.41
C TYR A 194 3.35 -12.21 -16.26
N TYR A 195 3.85 -11.09 -15.70
CA TYR A 195 4.06 -9.86 -16.45
C TYR A 195 5.19 -8.99 -15.84
N PRO A 196 6.46 -9.41 -15.97
CA PRO A 196 7.59 -8.69 -15.40
C PRO A 196 7.63 -7.21 -15.83
N GLY A 197 8.04 -6.34 -14.91
CA GLY A 197 8.13 -4.89 -15.14
C GLY A 197 6.82 -4.12 -14.91
N THR A 198 5.71 -4.81 -14.61
CA THR A 198 4.48 -4.17 -14.13
C THR A 198 4.70 -3.66 -12.71
N LYS A 199 4.18 -2.48 -12.38
CA LYS A 199 4.25 -1.87 -11.05
C LYS A 199 3.10 -2.31 -10.16
N LEU A 200 3.18 -2.04 -8.87
CA LEU A 200 2.12 -2.37 -7.91
C LEU A 200 1.37 -1.11 -7.45
N ALA A 201 0.04 -1.17 -7.52
CA ALA A 201 -0.84 -0.15 -6.99
C ALA A 201 -1.84 -0.76 -5.99
N ILE A 202 -2.09 -0.03 -4.90
CA ILE A 202 -3.19 -0.28 -3.97
C ILE A 202 -4.05 0.99 -3.92
N THR A 203 -4.94 1.15 -4.89
CA THR A 203 -5.68 2.42 -5.06
C THR A 203 -6.86 2.61 -4.12
N GLU A 204 -7.22 1.59 -3.37
CA GLU A 204 -8.05 1.76 -2.18
C GLU A 204 -7.56 0.89 -1.03
N TYR A 205 -7.42 1.51 0.13
CA TYR A 205 -7.31 0.83 1.41
C TYR A 205 -7.86 1.74 2.50
N ASN A 206 -8.31 1.16 3.62
CA ASN A 206 -8.58 1.91 4.86
C ASN A 206 -8.71 0.96 6.06
N TRP A 207 -7.85 1.11 7.06
CA TRP A 207 -7.91 0.30 8.30
C TRP A 207 -8.93 0.81 9.34
N GLY A 208 -9.58 1.93 9.11
CA GLY A 208 -10.52 2.58 10.04
C GLY A 208 -9.83 3.23 11.24
N GLY A 209 -10.64 3.74 12.17
CA GLY A 209 -10.21 4.33 13.44
C GLY A 209 -9.42 5.63 13.28
N LEU A 210 -9.53 6.31 12.14
CA LEU A 210 -8.72 7.49 11.83
C LEU A 210 -8.99 8.67 12.76
N GLU A 211 -10.13 8.69 13.45
CA GLU A 211 -10.48 9.65 14.50
C GLU A 211 -9.76 9.39 15.84
N HIS A 212 -8.99 8.29 15.95
CA HIS A 212 -8.34 7.83 17.16
C HIS A 212 -6.85 7.53 16.93
N ILE A 213 -6.04 7.60 18.00
CA ILE A 213 -4.60 7.27 17.93
C ILE A 213 -4.37 5.86 17.35
N ASN A 214 -5.26 4.92 17.64
CA ASN A 214 -5.20 3.55 17.11
C ASN A 214 -5.18 3.50 15.57
N GLY A 215 -6.03 4.27 14.88
CA GLY A 215 -6.00 4.33 13.42
C GLY A 215 -4.79 5.10 12.90
N ALA A 216 -4.29 6.09 13.63
CA ALA A 216 -3.04 6.78 13.28
C ALA A 216 -1.83 5.84 13.33
N LEU A 217 -1.74 4.97 14.35
CA LEU A 217 -0.68 3.96 14.44
C LEU A 217 -0.77 2.94 13.31
N ALA A 218 -1.98 2.42 13.03
CA ALA A 218 -2.19 1.50 11.90
C ALA A 218 -1.81 2.16 10.56
N GLN A 219 -2.23 3.41 10.35
CA GLN A 219 -1.89 4.15 9.13
C GLN A 219 -0.39 4.39 9.00
N ALA A 220 0.31 4.76 10.08
CA ALA A 220 1.75 4.95 10.07
C ALA A 220 2.50 3.63 9.78
N ASP A 221 2.04 2.52 10.35
CA ASP A 221 2.56 1.18 10.07
C ASP A 221 2.37 0.81 8.59
N VAL A 222 1.16 1.02 8.04
CA VAL A 222 0.84 0.75 6.63
C VAL A 222 1.70 1.58 5.67
N LEU A 223 1.90 2.87 5.93
CA LEU A 223 2.79 3.72 5.10
C LEU A 223 4.23 3.21 5.11
N GLY A 224 4.74 2.80 6.28
CA GLY A 224 6.05 2.16 6.39
C GLY A 224 6.14 0.84 5.64
N ILE A 225 5.13 -0.02 5.76
CA ILE A 225 5.03 -1.31 5.06
C ILE A 225 5.05 -1.07 3.55
N PHE A 226 4.26 -0.13 3.01
CA PHE A 226 4.26 0.16 1.57
C PHE A 226 5.64 0.58 1.06
N GLY A 227 6.34 1.48 1.77
CA GLY A 227 7.69 1.90 1.40
C GLY A 227 8.72 0.77 1.51
N GLN A 228 8.60 -0.10 2.52
CA GLN A 228 9.50 -1.24 2.71
C GLN A 228 9.27 -2.35 1.69
N GLN A 229 8.01 -2.63 1.37
CA GLN A 229 7.58 -3.70 0.45
C GLN A 229 7.51 -3.24 -1.02
N GLN A 230 7.95 -2.01 -1.32
CA GLN A 230 8.06 -1.47 -2.68
C GLN A 230 6.71 -1.41 -3.42
N VAL A 231 5.67 -0.88 -2.76
CA VAL A 231 4.44 -0.49 -3.45
C VAL A 231 4.71 0.82 -4.20
N ASP A 232 4.41 0.85 -5.49
CA ASP A 232 4.70 2.01 -6.34
C ASP A 232 3.66 3.14 -6.17
N LEU A 233 2.40 2.78 -5.91
CA LEU A 233 1.30 3.73 -5.71
C LEU A 233 0.31 3.19 -4.67
N ALA A 234 -0.12 4.04 -3.73
CA ALA A 234 -1.21 3.71 -2.83
C ALA A 234 -2.07 4.94 -2.52
N THR A 235 -3.39 4.78 -2.50
CA THR A 235 -4.33 5.86 -2.17
C THR A 235 -5.30 5.41 -1.08
N LEU A 236 -5.32 6.18 0.02
CA LEU A 236 -6.25 5.95 1.12
C LEU A 236 -7.67 6.32 0.66
N TRP A 237 -8.62 5.40 0.82
CA TRP A 237 -10.03 5.70 0.59
C TRP A 237 -10.65 6.39 1.81
N ALA A 238 -11.46 7.43 1.61
CA ALA A 238 -12.05 8.28 2.65
C ALA A 238 -11.00 8.95 3.57
N PRO A 239 -10.36 10.05 3.11
CA PRO A 239 -9.29 10.69 3.87
C PRO A 239 -9.78 11.27 5.21
N PRO A 240 -8.92 11.28 6.25
CA PRO A 240 -9.25 11.87 7.55
C PRO A 240 -9.41 13.40 7.44
N ALA A 241 -10.11 14.01 8.40
CA ALA A 241 -10.05 15.45 8.57
C ALA A 241 -8.64 15.87 9.00
N ASN A 242 -8.27 17.12 8.72
CA ASN A 242 -6.92 17.62 9.01
C ASN A 242 -6.55 17.62 10.51
N SER A 243 -7.53 17.58 11.41
CA SER A 243 -7.37 17.52 12.86
C SER A 243 -7.40 16.09 13.40
N ASP A 244 -7.82 15.11 12.61
CA ASP A 244 -7.96 13.74 13.07
C ASP A 244 -6.57 13.09 13.24
N PRO A 245 -6.40 12.19 14.21
CA PRO A 245 -5.15 11.45 14.40
C PRO A 245 -4.61 10.79 13.13
N GLY A 246 -5.48 10.25 12.27
CA GLY A 246 -5.09 9.64 11.00
C GLY A 246 -4.29 10.59 10.09
N ALA A 247 -4.61 11.90 10.09
CA ALA A 247 -3.85 12.88 9.32
C ALA A 247 -2.42 13.09 9.85
N PHE A 248 -2.21 12.92 11.15
CA PHE A 248 -0.89 13.02 11.76
C PHE A 248 0.04 11.86 11.38
N ALA A 249 -0.50 10.67 11.04
CA ALA A 249 0.29 9.59 10.47
C ALA A 249 0.95 10.02 9.15
N PHE A 250 0.20 10.67 8.24
CA PHE A 250 0.77 11.23 7.02
C PHE A 250 1.76 12.35 7.31
N ARG A 251 1.46 13.25 8.25
CA ARG A 251 2.39 14.34 8.63
C ARG A 251 3.70 13.79 9.18
N MET A 252 3.69 12.71 9.96
CA MET A 252 4.92 12.07 10.43
C MET A 252 5.84 11.65 9.26
N TYR A 253 5.27 11.26 8.12
CA TYR A 253 6.03 10.90 6.92
C TYR A 253 6.29 12.05 5.94
N LEU A 254 5.47 13.09 5.91
CA LEU A 254 5.47 14.08 4.82
C LEU A 254 5.65 15.54 5.27
N ASN A 255 5.50 15.83 6.57
CA ASN A 255 5.58 17.17 7.12
C ASN A 255 5.69 17.17 8.66
N TYR A 256 6.66 16.46 9.23
CA TYR A 256 6.70 16.23 10.68
C TYR A 256 7.16 17.46 11.48
N ASP A 257 7.83 18.40 10.83
CA ASP A 257 8.36 19.64 11.39
C ASP A 257 7.48 20.86 11.07
N GLY A 258 6.40 20.69 10.29
CA GLY A 258 5.54 21.76 9.81
C GLY A 258 6.16 22.64 8.71
N SER A 259 7.38 22.33 8.26
CA SER A 259 8.13 23.07 7.24
C SER A 259 8.30 22.31 5.91
N GLY A 260 7.66 21.13 5.80
CA GLY A 260 7.67 20.30 4.60
C GLY A 260 8.79 19.26 4.57
N SER A 261 9.50 19.04 5.69
CA SER A 261 10.45 17.92 5.75
C SER A 261 9.71 16.58 5.74
N ALA A 262 10.27 15.62 5.01
CA ALA A 262 9.64 14.32 4.76
C ALA A 262 10.59 13.17 5.12
N PHE A 263 10.03 12.00 5.37
CA PHE A 263 10.76 10.75 5.51
C PHE A 263 11.62 10.49 4.25
N GLY A 264 12.67 9.68 4.40
CA GLY A 264 13.56 9.34 3.30
C GLY A 264 12.85 8.56 2.19
N ASN A 265 13.30 8.77 0.95
CA ASN A 265 12.75 8.14 -0.26
C ASN A 265 13.58 6.93 -0.75
N LEU A 266 14.67 6.58 -0.06
CA LEU A 266 15.43 5.36 -0.30
C LEU A 266 15.30 4.44 0.91
N SER A 267 14.40 3.47 0.81
CA SER A 267 14.16 2.47 1.86
C SER A 267 15.46 1.74 2.24
N LEU A 268 15.64 1.55 3.55
CA LEU A 268 16.74 0.80 4.14
C LEU A 268 16.16 -0.40 4.88
N PRO A 269 16.85 -1.56 4.91
CA PRO A 269 16.33 -2.70 5.64
C PRO A 269 16.24 -2.36 7.13
N ALA A 270 15.07 -2.61 7.72
CA ALA A 270 14.79 -2.42 9.13
C ALA A 270 13.88 -3.57 9.59
N SER A 271 14.08 -4.05 10.81
CA SER A 271 13.28 -5.15 11.37
C SER A 271 13.09 -4.95 12.86
N SER A 272 11.93 -5.40 13.34
CA SER A 272 11.58 -5.44 14.76
C SER A 272 11.58 -6.90 15.24
N SER A 273 12.08 -7.13 16.45
CA SER A 273 12.00 -8.45 17.09
C SER A 273 10.60 -8.76 17.64
N ASN A 274 9.71 -7.76 17.71
CA ASN A 274 8.32 -7.92 18.11
C ASN A 274 7.41 -6.98 17.32
N VAL A 275 7.08 -7.38 16.09
CA VAL A 275 6.25 -6.61 15.15
C VAL A 275 4.82 -6.36 15.65
N ASP A 276 4.34 -7.13 16.62
CA ASP A 276 3.00 -6.92 17.20
C ASP A 276 2.99 -5.70 18.15
N GLN A 277 4.11 -5.40 18.81
CA GLN A 277 4.22 -4.29 19.77
C GLN A 277 4.87 -3.04 19.19
N ILE A 278 5.85 -3.21 18.30
CA ILE A 278 6.64 -2.09 17.80
C ILE A 278 7.09 -2.34 16.36
N SER A 279 6.82 -1.38 15.48
CA SER A 279 7.31 -1.39 14.10
C SER A 279 8.45 -0.39 13.93
N VAL A 280 9.37 -0.67 13.01
CA VAL A 280 10.48 0.22 12.67
C VAL A 280 10.71 0.25 11.16
N PHE A 281 10.84 1.45 10.61
CA PHE A 281 11.13 1.70 9.21
C PHE A 281 12.28 2.69 9.12
N ALA A 282 13.20 2.47 8.18
CA ALA A 282 14.34 3.35 7.98
C ALA A 282 14.48 3.71 6.50
N ALA A 283 14.86 4.95 6.23
CA ALA A 283 15.15 5.40 4.88
C ALA A 283 16.22 6.49 4.87
N ARG A 284 16.93 6.58 3.74
CA ARG A 284 17.80 7.71 3.42
C ARG A 284 17.03 8.71 2.56
N ARG A 285 17.13 9.99 2.91
CA ARG A 285 16.56 11.07 2.12
C ARG A 285 17.56 11.55 1.06
N SER A 286 17.21 11.46 -0.21
CA SER A 286 18.16 11.76 -1.30
C SER A 286 18.54 13.24 -1.40
N SER A 287 17.71 14.16 -0.91
CA SER A 287 17.95 15.61 -1.02
C SER A 287 19.08 16.12 -0.12
N ASP A 288 19.29 15.49 1.04
CA ASP A 288 20.23 15.96 2.06
C ASP A 288 20.98 14.82 2.78
N LEU A 289 20.78 13.59 2.33
CA LEU A 289 21.40 12.37 2.85
C LEU A 289 21.02 12.05 4.30
N ALA A 290 20.00 12.68 4.88
CA ALA A 290 19.55 12.38 6.23
C ALA A 290 19.12 10.91 6.37
N LEU A 291 19.50 10.30 7.50
CA LEU A 291 18.93 9.03 7.93
C LEU A 291 17.65 9.32 8.71
N THR A 292 16.54 8.77 8.26
CA THR A 292 15.23 8.89 8.91
C THR A 292 14.82 7.52 9.44
N ILE A 293 14.45 7.45 10.71
CA ILE A 293 13.99 6.20 11.37
C ILE A 293 12.62 6.47 12.00
N MET A 294 11.59 5.82 11.47
CA MET A 294 10.25 5.84 12.00
C MET A 294 10.05 4.65 12.93
N VAL A 295 9.56 4.91 14.14
CA VAL A 295 9.21 3.88 15.13
C VAL A 295 7.75 4.05 15.53
N VAL A 296 6.96 2.99 15.43
CA VAL A 296 5.55 2.98 15.82
C VAL A 296 5.39 2.06 17.02
N ASN A 297 5.22 2.63 18.23
CA ASN A 297 4.85 1.85 19.41
C ASN A 297 3.34 1.62 19.39
N LYS A 298 2.96 0.37 19.11
CA LYS A 298 1.59 -0.14 19.04
C LYS A 298 1.10 -0.66 20.39
N SER A 299 1.94 -0.63 21.41
CA SER A 299 1.54 -1.01 22.75
C SER A 299 0.95 0.17 23.50
N GLY A 300 -0.10 -0.11 24.29
CA GLY A 300 -0.69 0.86 25.22
C GLY A 300 0.19 1.15 26.44
N GLN A 301 1.49 0.86 26.39
CA GLN A 301 2.46 1.12 27.45
C GLN A 301 3.77 1.69 26.87
N PRO A 302 4.57 2.42 27.65
CA PRO A 302 5.89 2.83 27.20
C PRO A 302 6.82 1.62 26.98
N LEU A 303 7.58 1.63 25.89
CA LEU A 303 8.58 0.60 25.59
C LEU A 303 9.97 1.23 25.49
N THR A 304 10.91 0.74 26.30
CA THR A 304 12.33 1.04 26.12
C THR A 304 12.94 -0.03 25.22
N SER A 305 13.43 0.38 24.05
CA SER A 305 14.03 -0.53 23.07
C SER A 305 15.41 -0.04 22.62
N ASN A 306 16.28 -0.99 22.28
CA ASN A 306 17.59 -0.71 21.69
C ASN A 306 17.47 -0.73 20.17
N ILE A 307 17.84 0.37 19.51
CA ILE A 307 17.95 0.46 18.05
C ILE A 307 19.40 0.17 17.68
N MET A 308 19.61 -0.89 16.89
CA MET A 308 20.92 -1.26 16.36
C MET A 308 21.11 -0.71 14.95
N LEU A 309 22.27 -0.13 14.70
CA LEU A 309 22.64 0.53 13.47
C LEU A 309 23.90 -0.13 12.91
N ASN A 310 23.81 -0.59 11.66
CA ASN A 310 24.96 -1.14 10.93
C ASN A 310 25.34 -0.18 9.80
N GLY A 311 26.64 0.06 9.62
CA GLY A 311 27.16 0.94 8.56
C GLY A 311 26.93 2.43 8.80
N PHE A 312 26.66 2.84 10.04
CA PHE A 312 26.39 4.21 10.44
C PHE A 312 27.58 4.82 11.21
N ALA A 313 27.91 6.09 10.95
CA ALA A 313 29.06 6.76 11.58
C ALA A 313 28.77 7.40 12.96
N GLY A 314 27.49 7.45 13.37
CA GLY A 314 27.07 8.20 14.54
C GLY A 314 26.61 9.63 14.19
N GLY A 315 25.89 10.28 15.10
CA GLY A 315 25.37 11.62 14.90
C GLY A 315 24.50 12.10 16.07
N THR A 316 23.77 13.18 15.83
CA THR A 316 22.71 13.66 16.72
C THR A 316 21.40 13.60 15.98
N ALA A 317 20.40 12.95 16.57
CA ALA A 317 19.05 12.90 16.03
C ALA A 317 18.23 14.08 16.56
N GLU A 318 17.58 14.80 15.66
CA GLU A 318 16.35 15.51 16.01
C GLU A 318 15.22 14.49 16.14
N VAL A 319 14.35 14.69 17.13
CA VAL A 319 13.32 13.72 17.47
C VAL A 319 11.95 14.38 17.38
N TYR A 320 11.06 13.81 16.59
CA TYR A 320 9.69 14.28 16.41
C TYR A 320 8.72 13.19 16.87
N GLN A 321 7.71 13.56 17.65
CA GLN A 321 6.80 12.58 18.25
C GLN A 321 5.34 13.01 18.16
N TYR A 322 4.50 12.07 17.74
CA TYR A 322 3.05 12.10 17.86
C TYR A 322 2.59 10.97 18.77
N ALA A 323 1.75 11.24 19.77
CA ALA A 323 1.37 10.25 20.77
C ALA A 323 -0.02 10.50 21.36
N SER A 324 -0.59 9.47 21.98
CA SER A 324 -1.85 9.55 22.74
C SER A 324 -1.88 10.65 23.80
N SER A 325 -0.73 11.08 24.32
CA SER A 325 -0.60 12.17 25.29
C SER A 325 -0.87 13.56 24.71
N ASN A 326 -0.74 13.74 23.39
CA ASN A 326 -1.07 14.99 22.70
C ASN A 326 -1.49 14.72 21.25
N LEU A 327 -2.81 14.67 21.02
CA LEU A 327 -3.37 14.40 19.70
C LEU A 327 -3.44 15.62 18.78
N SER A 328 -3.13 16.83 19.28
CA SER A 328 -3.31 18.06 18.50
C SER A 328 -2.09 18.50 17.71
N GLN A 329 -0.91 17.91 17.95
CA GLN A 329 0.34 18.32 17.30
C GLN A 329 1.42 17.24 17.34
N ILE A 330 2.34 17.32 16.39
CA ILE A 330 3.66 16.67 16.48
C ILE A 330 4.54 17.58 17.34
N THR A 331 5.31 16.98 18.25
CA THR A 331 6.19 17.71 19.16
C THR A 331 7.64 17.35 18.91
N GLN A 332 8.50 18.36 18.82
CA GLN A 332 9.94 18.16 18.86
C GLN A 332 10.36 17.82 20.30
N GLN A 333 11.08 16.72 20.45
CA GLN A 333 11.64 16.23 21.70
C GLN A 333 13.12 16.66 21.80
N PRO A 334 13.75 16.56 22.99
CA PRO A 334 15.18 16.79 23.10
C PRO A 334 15.98 15.90 22.15
N ASN A 335 17.01 16.48 21.52
CA ASN A 335 17.88 15.75 20.62
C ASN A 335 18.55 14.57 21.32
N VAL A 336 18.74 13.48 20.58
CA VAL A 336 19.35 12.24 21.08
C VAL A 336 20.70 12.04 20.43
N ILE A 337 21.73 11.72 21.22
CA ILE A 337 23.02 11.29 20.68
C ILE A 337 22.85 9.87 20.15
N VAL A 338 23.17 9.66 18.88
CA VAL A 338 23.10 8.37 18.20
C VAL A 338 24.53 7.88 17.93
N PRO A 339 25.06 6.93 18.70
CA PRO A 339 26.35 6.32 18.42
C PRO A 339 26.33 5.52 17.10
N ALA A 340 27.51 5.15 16.61
CA ALA A 340 27.68 4.40 15.37
C ALA A 340 26.97 3.02 15.38
N SER A 341 26.87 2.36 16.53
CA SER A 341 26.40 0.97 16.64
C SER A 341 24.98 0.82 17.16
N SER A 342 24.59 1.57 18.20
CA SER A 342 23.27 1.45 18.80
C SER A 342 22.97 2.57 19.77
N PHE A 343 21.68 2.82 20.00
CA PHE A 343 21.19 3.66 21.09
C PHE A 343 19.89 3.10 21.66
N SER A 344 19.65 3.37 22.95
CA SER A 344 18.39 3.05 23.61
C SER A 344 17.48 4.28 23.62
N ALA A 345 16.20 4.07 23.34
CA ALA A 345 15.17 5.10 23.44
C ALA A 345 13.92 4.53 24.10
N THR A 346 13.15 5.40 24.75
CA THR A 346 11.83 5.06 25.30
C THR A 346 10.76 5.65 24.42
N PHE A 347 9.90 4.80 23.89
CA PHE A 347 8.75 5.14 23.07
C PHE A 347 7.51 5.16 23.94
N PRO A 348 6.80 6.30 24.08
CA PRO A 348 5.57 6.36 24.86
C PRO A 348 4.51 5.39 24.36
N ALA A 349 3.54 5.07 25.21
CA ALA A 349 2.35 4.31 24.84
C ALA A 349 1.66 4.95 23.63
N ASP A 350 1.26 4.13 22.66
CA ASP A 350 0.52 4.55 21.47
C ASP A 350 1.14 5.77 20.78
N SER A 351 2.35 5.59 20.24
CA SER A 351 3.14 6.70 19.69
C SER A 351 3.83 6.38 18.37
N ILE A 352 4.06 7.44 17.59
CA ILE A 352 4.88 7.48 16.38
C ILE A 352 6.05 8.41 16.69
N THR A 353 7.27 7.89 16.61
CA THR A 353 8.50 8.65 16.87
C THR A 353 9.40 8.58 15.65
N LEU A 354 9.81 9.75 15.13
CA LEU A 354 10.76 9.89 14.05
C LEU A 354 12.10 10.40 14.62
N PHE A 355 13.19 9.74 14.25
CA PHE A 355 14.54 10.27 14.38
C PHE A 355 15.02 10.75 13.02
N GLU A 356 15.39 12.02 12.92
CA GLU A 356 16.12 12.56 11.78
C GLU A 356 17.57 12.79 12.18
N ILE A 357 18.51 12.14 11.49
CA ILE A 357 19.93 12.32 11.74
C ILE A 357 20.57 12.96 10.51
N ALA A 358 20.85 14.26 10.62
CA ALA A 358 21.53 15.05 9.60
C ALA A 358 22.98 14.55 9.40
N ASN A 359 23.47 14.56 8.17
CA ASN A 359 24.83 14.13 7.81
C ASN A 359 25.20 12.72 8.29
N GLY A 360 24.26 11.78 8.23
CA GLY A 360 24.58 10.37 8.38
C GLY A 360 25.51 9.93 7.25
N ASP A 361 26.83 10.00 7.46
CA ASP A 361 27.81 9.35 6.60
C ASP A 361 27.61 7.84 6.73
N VAL A 362 26.67 7.31 5.96
CA VAL A 362 26.57 5.88 5.73
C VAL A 362 27.72 5.54 4.81
N THR A 363 28.78 4.99 5.39
CA THR A 363 30.03 4.66 4.68
C THR A 363 29.88 3.42 3.79
N GLN A 364 28.76 2.69 3.86
CA GLN A 364 28.47 1.52 3.03
C GLN A 364 26.98 1.32 2.75
N THR A 365 26.65 0.75 1.59
CA THR A 365 25.34 0.16 1.26
C THR A 365 24.95 -0.89 2.30
N PHE A 366 23.75 -0.74 2.88
CA PHE A 366 23.28 -1.41 4.10
C PHE A 366 23.05 -2.92 4.00
N LEU A 367 23.24 -3.60 5.14
CA LEU A 367 22.34 -4.63 5.68
C LEU A 367 22.33 -4.55 7.23
N PRO A 368 21.22 -4.21 7.92
CA PRO A 368 21.04 -4.61 9.30
C PRO A 368 20.25 -5.92 9.40
N LEU A 369 20.94 -6.96 9.85
CA LEU A 369 20.36 -8.09 10.58
C LEU A 369 20.32 -7.72 12.06
N VAL A 370 19.16 -7.85 12.69
CA VAL A 370 19.04 -7.90 14.16
C VAL A 370 18.82 -9.36 14.54
N ASN A 371 19.84 -10.01 15.10
CA ASN A 371 19.74 -11.34 15.69
C ASN A 371 19.72 -11.26 17.22
N LYS A 372 18.70 -11.92 17.79
CA LYS A 372 18.47 -12.41 19.16
C LYS A 372 19.04 -11.63 20.36
#